data_AF-A0A1I0ALH8-F1
#
_entry.id   AF-A0A1I0ALH8-F1
#
_cell.length_a   1.000
_cell.length_b   1.000
_cell.length_c   1.000
_cell.angle_alpha   90.00
_cell.angle_beta   90.00
_cell.angle_gamma   90.00
#
_symmetry.space_group_name_H-M   'P 1'
#
loop_
_entity.id
_entity.type
_entity.pdbx_description
1 polymer ?
#
loop_
_entity_poly.entity_id
_entity_poly.type
_entity_poly.pdbx_seq_one_letter_code
_entity_poly.pdbx_strand_id
1 'polypeptide(L)'
;MYTRDISRFLTLKDHGSRIFDINIKLTEEQRANLKAQHKMTHDQRICDRIRCVLLADDGWSAKSIAESQLIHETTVLRHIKDYLEDNKLKPENGGSVSYLITEQKQKLITHLTQHLYQHNYQIVAYDAATNQVYFTVSGMHKWLIRHGFSYKKPKCRRLCLNG
;
A
#
# COMPACT_ATOMS: atom_id res chain seq x y z
N MET A 1 23.37 -42.74 -23.96
CA MET A 1 22.14 -43.10 -23.24
C MET A 1 21.28 -41.85 -23.09
N TYR A 2 20.14 -41.86 -23.78
CA TYR A 2 18.98 -40.95 -23.68
C TYR A 2 19.19 -39.44 -23.86
N THR A 3 19.23 -39.05 -25.12
CA THR A 3 18.67 -37.79 -25.65
C THR A 3 17.21 -37.64 -25.22
N ARG A 4 16.87 -36.59 -24.47
CA ARG A 4 15.48 -36.14 -24.32
C ARG A 4 15.23 -34.98 -25.28
N ASP A 5 14.66 -35.40 -26.39
CA ASP A 5 14.13 -34.65 -27.52
C ASP A 5 13.32 -33.41 -27.09
N ILE A 6 13.84 -32.22 -27.39
CA ILE A 6 13.18 -30.92 -27.20
C ILE A 6 12.10 -30.69 -28.29
N SER A 7 12.01 -31.57 -29.29
CA SER A 7 11.19 -31.36 -30.49
C SER A 7 9.71 -31.72 -30.32
N ARG A 8 9.27 -32.21 -29.15
CA ARG A 8 7.85 -32.58 -28.94
C ARG A 8 6.98 -31.44 -28.40
N PHE A 9 7.55 -30.27 -28.09
CA PHE A 9 6.80 -29.09 -27.63
C PHE A 9 6.47 -28.10 -28.76
N LEU A 10 6.63 -28.51 -30.03
CA LEU A 10 6.40 -27.66 -31.19
C LEU A 10 5.53 -28.35 -32.24
N THR A 11 4.22 -28.42 -31.98
CA THR A 11 3.11 -28.59 -32.96
C THR A 11 1.81 -28.58 -32.13
N LEU A 12 0.78 -27.75 -32.30
CA LEU A 12 0.29 -26.96 -33.43
C LEU A 12 -0.58 -25.79 -32.92
N LYS A 13 -0.45 -24.64 -33.58
CA LYS A 13 -1.46 -23.58 -33.80
C LYS A 13 -2.31 -23.13 -32.60
N ASP A 14 -1.85 -22.05 -31.95
CA ASP A 14 -2.76 -21.00 -31.46
C ASP A 14 -2.10 -19.64 -31.67
N HIS A 15 -2.48 -18.99 -32.78
CA HIS A 15 -2.15 -17.60 -33.01
C HIS A 15 -3.14 -16.73 -32.22
N GLY A 16 -2.75 -16.31 -31.01
CA GLY A 16 -3.40 -15.20 -30.34
C GLY A 16 -3.82 -15.46 -28.90
N SER A 17 -2.86 -15.56 -27.99
CA SER A 17 -2.91 -14.90 -26.68
C SER A 17 -1.61 -15.24 -25.96
N ARG A 18 -0.85 -14.23 -25.52
CA ARG A 18 0.21 -14.46 -24.53
C ARG A 18 -0.48 -14.72 -23.19
N ILE A 19 -1.04 -15.92 -23.03
CA ILE A 19 -1.53 -16.39 -21.74
C ILE A 19 -0.28 -16.65 -20.92
N PHE A 20 -0.03 -15.79 -19.94
CA PHE A 20 0.91 -16.11 -18.87
C PHE A 20 0.26 -17.25 -18.09
N ASP A 21 0.66 -18.48 -18.40
CA ASP A 21 0.17 -19.66 -17.71
C ASP A 21 0.64 -19.58 -16.25
N ILE A 22 -0.31 -19.27 -15.37
CA ILE A 22 -0.11 -19.33 -13.93
C ILE A 22 -0.06 -20.80 -13.55
N ASN A 23 1.13 -21.34 -13.32
CA ASN A 23 1.28 -22.68 -12.79
C ASN A 23 1.63 -22.62 -11.30
N ILE A 24 0.64 -22.91 -10.45
CA ILE A 24 0.82 -23.09 -9.02
C ILE A 24 0.35 -24.49 -8.62
N LYS A 25 1.14 -25.15 -7.78
CA LYS A 25 0.78 -26.43 -7.16
C LYS A 25 1.04 -26.34 -5.67
N LEU A 26 -0.03 -26.34 -4.90
CA LEU A 26 0.02 -26.31 -3.45
C LEU A 26 0.17 -27.73 -2.89
N THR A 27 0.89 -27.84 -1.78
CA THR A 27 0.82 -29.04 -0.95
C THR A 27 -0.53 -29.13 -0.25
N GLU A 28 -0.96 -30.34 0.12
CA GLU A 28 -2.21 -30.54 0.86
C GLU A 28 -2.24 -29.74 2.17
N GLU A 29 -1.08 -29.61 2.85
CA GLU A 29 -0.94 -28.82 4.07
C GLU A 29 -1.14 -27.31 3.79
N GLN A 30 -0.48 -26.76 2.77
CA GLN A 30 -0.67 -25.35 2.39
C GLN A 30 -2.13 -25.06 2.03
N ARG A 31 -2.76 -25.96 1.27
CA ARG A 31 -4.16 -25.83 0.86
C ARG A 31 -5.09 -25.87 2.07
N ALA A 32 -4.86 -26.76 3.03
CA ALA A 32 -5.62 -26.84 4.27
C ALA A 32 -5.45 -25.57 5.12
N ASN A 33 -4.22 -25.06 5.25
CA ASN A 33 -3.92 -23.83 5.99
C ASN A 33 -4.60 -22.61 5.38
N LEU A 34 -4.56 -22.47 4.05
CA LEU A 34 -5.25 -21.39 3.33
C LEU A 34 -6.77 -21.44 3.55
N LYS A 35 -7.39 -22.63 3.49
CA LYS A 35 -8.81 -22.80 3.76
C LYS A 35 -9.18 -22.47 5.20
N ALA A 36 -8.36 -22.89 6.16
CA ALA A 36 -8.54 -22.55 7.57
C ALA A 36 -8.45 -21.03 7.81
N GLN A 37 -7.43 -20.38 7.24
CA GLN A 37 -7.23 -18.93 7.34
C GLN A 37 -8.39 -18.15 6.69
N HIS A 38 -8.89 -18.61 5.54
CA HIS A 38 -10.04 -18.02 4.87
C HIS A 38 -11.29 -18.07 5.75
N LYS A 39 -11.55 -19.21 6.42
CA LYS A 39 -12.69 -19.37 7.32
C LYS A 39 -12.60 -18.49 8.56
N MET A 40 -11.40 -18.24 9.07
CA MET A 40 -11.18 -17.45 10.28
C MET A 40 -11.15 -15.93 10.03
N THR A 41 -10.78 -15.51 8.83
CA THR A 41 -10.52 -14.10 8.53
C THR A 41 -11.78 -13.38 8.06
N HIS A 42 -12.05 -12.21 8.64
CA HIS A 42 -13.12 -11.31 8.18
C HIS A 42 -12.63 -10.20 7.23
N ASP A 43 -11.30 -10.03 7.07
CA ASP A 43 -10.73 -9.09 6.12
C ASP A 43 -10.90 -9.62 4.69
N GLN A 44 -11.84 -9.03 3.96
CA GLN A 44 -12.16 -9.39 2.59
C GLN A 44 -10.93 -9.39 1.68
N ARG A 45 -9.96 -8.49 1.91
CA ARG A 45 -8.76 -8.38 1.07
C ARG A 45 -7.87 -9.61 1.18
N ILE A 46 -7.79 -10.19 2.38
CA ILE A 46 -7.07 -11.45 2.62
C ILE A 46 -7.84 -12.60 1.99
N CYS A 47 -9.17 -12.61 2.14
CA CYS A 47 -10.02 -13.64 1.57
C CYS A 47 -9.95 -13.68 0.03
N ASP A 48 -9.95 -12.53 -0.65
CA ASP A 48 -9.83 -12.43 -2.10
C ASP A 48 -8.47 -12.97 -2.59
N ARG A 49 -7.37 -12.61 -1.91
CA ARG A 49 -6.03 -13.15 -2.19
C ARG A 49 -5.99 -14.67 -2.04
N ILE A 50 -6.54 -15.21 -0.95
CA ILE A 50 -6.60 -16.67 -0.71
C ILE A 50 -7.42 -17.35 -1.81
N ARG A 51 -8.58 -16.81 -2.20
CA ARG A 51 -9.39 -17.40 -3.29
C ARG A 51 -8.64 -17.41 -4.61
N CYS A 52 -7.90 -16.36 -4.95
CA CYS A 52 -7.09 -16.32 -6.18
C CYS A 52 -6.06 -17.47 -6.21
N VAL A 53 -5.37 -17.70 -5.09
CA VAL A 53 -4.35 -18.75 -4.95
C VAL A 53 -4.97 -20.14 -5.06
N LEU A 54 -6.08 -20.39 -4.36
CA LEU A 54 -6.77 -21.68 -4.39
C LEU A 54 -7.36 -22.02 -5.77
N LEU A 55 -7.98 -21.04 -6.44
CA LEU A 55 -8.56 -21.26 -7.77
C LEU A 55 -7.47 -21.48 -8.83
N ALA A 56 -6.33 -20.81 -8.69
CA ALA A 56 -5.18 -21.05 -9.57
C ALA A 56 -4.58 -22.45 -9.38
N ASP A 57 -4.54 -22.97 -8.14
CA ASP A 57 -4.13 -24.35 -7.85
C ASP A 57 -5.11 -25.39 -8.44
N ASP A 58 -6.40 -25.07 -8.41
CA ASP A 58 -7.48 -25.82 -9.07
C ASP A 58 -7.44 -25.70 -10.62
N GLY A 59 -6.51 -24.92 -11.19
CA GLY A 59 -6.26 -24.82 -12.63
C GLY A 59 -7.08 -23.77 -13.36
N TRP A 60 -7.72 -22.83 -12.65
CA TRP A 60 -8.47 -21.75 -13.28
C TRP A 60 -7.53 -20.73 -13.94
N SER A 61 -7.93 -20.22 -15.11
CA SER A 61 -7.19 -19.14 -15.77
C SER A 61 -7.34 -17.81 -15.02
N ALA A 62 -6.33 -16.94 -15.12
CA ALA A 62 -6.34 -15.62 -14.50
C ALA A 62 -7.61 -14.82 -14.85
N LYS A 63 -8.04 -14.90 -16.12
CA LYS A 63 -9.27 -14.30 -16.62
C LYS A 63 -10.53 -14.86 -15.96
N SER A 64 -10.64 -16.19 -15.81
CA SER A 64 -11.80 -16.81 -15.16
C SER A 64 -11.88 -16.46 -13.67
N ILE A 65 -10.72 -16.41 -13.00
CA ILE A 65 -10.64 -15.94 -11.60
C ILE A 65 -11.07 -14.48 -11.50
N ALA A 66 -10.60 -13.63 -12.42
CA ALA A 66 -10.95 -12.21 -12.48
C ALA A 66 -12.46 -11.99 -12.66
N GLU A 67 -13.09 -12.74 -13.57
CA GLU A 67 -14.53 -12.70 -13.81
C GLU A 67 -15.32 -13.21 -12.59
N SER A 68 -14.92 -14.32 -11.97
CA SER A 68 -15.61 -14.88 -10.80
C SER A 68 -15.54 -13.99 -9.56
N GLN A 69 -14.42 -13.29 -9.37
CA GLN A 69 -14.19 -12.43 -8.21
C GLN A 69 -14.48 -10.95 -8.47
N LEU A 70 -14.87 -10.59 -9.70
CA LEU A 70 -15.14 -9.21 -10.13
C LEU A 70 -13.96 -8.25 -9.89
N ILE A 71 -12.74 -8.71 -10.18
CA ILE A 71 -11.50 -7.92 -10.08
C ILE A 71 -10.73 -7.92 -11.40
N HIS A 72 -9.78 -7.00 -11.56
CA HIS A 72 -8.95 -6.97 -12.77
C HIS A 72 -8.00 -8.17 -12.84
N GLU A 73 -7.81 -8.71 -14.04
CA GLU A 73 -6.89 -9.83 -14.31
C GLU A 73 -5.45 -9.56 -13.84
N THR A 74 -4.97 -8.33 -14.02
CA THR A 74 -3.64 -7.91 -13.54
C THR A 74 -3.52 -7.97 -12.01
N THR A 75 -4.61 -7.76 -11.29
CA THR A 75 -4.68 -7.88 -9.83
C THR A 75 -4.62 -9.34 -9.40
N VAL A 76 -5.30 -10.25 -10.11
CA VAL A 76 -5.22 -11.70 -9.90
C VAL A 76 -3.78 -12.19 -10.06
N LEU A 77 -3.14 -11.84 -11.18
CA LEU A 77 -1.74 -12.18 -11.46
C LEU A 77 -0.82 -11.69 -10.34
N ARG A 78 -1.02 -10.44 -9.88
CA ARG A 78 -0.25 -9.88 -8.76
C ARG A 78 -0.47 -10.65 -7.46
N HIS A 79 -1.71 -11.00 -7.12
CA HIS A 79 -2.00 -11.75 -5.89
C HIS A 79 -1.34 -13.12 -5.86
N ILE A 80 -1.32 -13.81 -6.99
CA ILE A 80 -0.70 -15.12 -7.09
C ILE A 80 0.82 -14.99 -7.05
N LYS A 81 1.39 -13.99 -7.74
CA LYS A 81 2.82 -13.68 -7.68
C LYS A 81 3.28 -13.34 -6.26
N ASP A 82 2.59 -12.42 -5.59
CA ASP A 82 2.83 -12.02 -4.19
C ASP A 82 2.85 -13.25 -3.24
N TYR A 83 1.97 -14.23 -3.49
CA TYR A 83 1.93 -15.45 -2.71
C TYR A 83 3.11 -16.40 -3.01
N LEU A 84 3.47 -16.57 -4.29
CA LEU A 84 4.57 -17.44 -4.70
C LEU A 84 5.94 -16.94 -4.24
N GLU A 85 6.16 -15.62 -4.27
CA GLU A 85 7.44 -15.02 -3.87
C GLU A 85 7.56 -14.92 -2.34
N ASP A 86 6.52 -14.42 -1.66
CA ASP A 86 6.63 -14.00 -0.25
C ASP A 86 5.59 -14.64 0.68
N ASN A 87 4.75 -15.58 0.20
CA ASN A 87 3.55 -16.07 0.91
C ASN A 87 2.63 -14.91 1.39
N LYS A 88 2.59 -13.81 0.63
CA LYS A 88 1.97 -12.55 1.05
C LYS A 88 0.45 -12.52 0.82
N LEU A 89 -0.29 -12.80 1.88
CA LEU A 89 -1.76 -12.80 1.87
C LEU A 89 -2.39 -11.50 2.40
N LYS A 90 -1.60 -10.57 2.93
CA LYS A 90 -2.09 -9.30 3.49
C LYS A 90 -1.49 -8.12 2.75
N PRO A 91 -2.29 -7.08 2.43
CA PRO A 91 -1.73 -5.83 1.95
C PRO A 91 -0.95 -5.14 3.09
N GLU A 92 0.28 -4.74 2.79
CA GLU A 92 1.07 -3.88 3.68
C GLU A 92 0.62 -2.44 3.49
N ASN A 93 -0.55 -2.12 4.06
CA ASN A 93 -1.00 -0.75 4.16
C ASN A 93 -0.32 -0.12 5.38
N GLY A 94 0.96 0.23 5.24
CA GLY A 94 1.68 1.07 6.18
C GLY A 94 1.54 2.54 5.79
N GLY A 95 1.30 3.42 6.76
CA GLY A 95 1.51 4.85 6.54
C GLY A 95 2.98 5.11 6.23
N SER A 96 3.29 6.24 5.58
CA SER A 96 4.67 6.65 5.40
C SER A 96 5.36 6.85 6.74
N VAL A 97 6.65 6.49 6.80
CA VAL A 97 7.52 6.79 7.94
C VAL A 97 7.54 8.31 8.15
N SER A 98 7.48 8.77 9.41
CA SER A 98 7.54 10.19 9.72
C SER A 98 8.88 10.77 9.27
N TYR A 99 8.86 11.93 8.60
CA TYR A 99 10.07 12.64 8.15
C TYR A 99 11.00 13.06 9.30
N LEU A 100 10.47 13.21 10.51
CA LEU A 100 11.24 13.59 11.70
C LEU A 100 11.42 12.37 12.61
N ILE A 101 12.66 12.17 13.10
CA ILE A 101 12.93 11.25 14.20
C ILE A 101 12.43 11.83 15.53
N THR A 102 12.31 10.99 16.55
CA THR A 102 11.73 11.34 17.86
C THR A 102 12.36 12.60 18.48
N GLU A 103 13.69 12.71 18.41
CA GLU A 103 14.42 13.86 18.95
C GLU A 103 14.13 15.17 18.19
N GLN A 104 14.20 15.13 16.86
CA GLN A 104 13.90 16.28 16.00
C GLN A 104 12.45 16.76 16.18
N LYS A 105 11.52 15.80 16.29
CA LYS A 105 10.12 16.09 16.60
C LYS A 105 9.99 16.82 17.94
N GLN A 106 10.64 16.32 19.00
CA GLN A 106 10.54 16.94 20.32
C GLN A 106 11.13 18.35 20.30
N LYS A 107 12.28 18.54 19.65
CA LYS A 107 12.91 19.84 19.45
C LYS A 107 11.99 20.82 18.71
N LEU A 108 11.33 20.36 17.64
CA LEU A 108 10.37 21.18 16.89
C LEU A 108 9.15 21.54 17.73
N ILE A 109 8.60 20.62 18.52
CA ILE A 109 7.47 20.89 19.43
C ILE A 109 7.84 21.96 20.47
N THR A 110 9.00 21.81 21.11
CA THR A 110 9.50 22.80 22.09
C THR A 110 9.64 24.18 21.46
N HIS A 111 10.25 24.25 20.27
CA HIS A 111 10.41 25.49 19.52
C HIS A 111 9.07 26.15 19.19
N LEU A 112 8.11 25.38 18.66
CA LEU A 112 6.78 25.89 18.28
C LEU A 112 5.91 26.30 19.48
N THR A 113 6.24 25.82 20.68
CA THR A 113 5.59 26.25 21.93
C THR A 113 6.13 27.62 22.39
N GLN A 114 7.40 27.92 22.08
CA GLN A 114 8.06 29.18 22.45
C GLN A 114 7.90 30.26 21.38
N HIS A 115 7.74 29.88 20.11
CA HIS A 115 7.71 30.78 18.97
C HIS A 115 6.43 30.66 18.15
N LEU A 116 5.72 31.78 17.99
CA LEU A 116 4.52 31.86 17.15
C LEU A 116 4.89 32.26 15.73
N TYR A 117 4.52 31.41 14.77
CA TYR A 117 4.67 31.70 13.35
C TYR A 117 3.36 32.17 12.72
N GLN A 118 3.45 33.11 11.79
CA GLN A 118 2.29 33.59 11.04
C GLN A 118 1.96 32.65 9.88
N HIS A 119 2.97 32.01 9.29
CA HIS A 119 2.81 31.18 8.11
C HIS A 119 3.64 29.88 8.17
N ASN A 120 3.10 28.79 7.62
CA ASN A 120 3.77 27.49 7.61
C ASN A 120 5.12 27.46 6.89
N TYR A 121 5.32 28.26 5.85
CA TYR A 121 6.60 28.28 5.14
C TYR A 121 7.76 28.72 6.04
N GLN A 122 7.48 29.52 7.08
CA GLN A 122 8.49 29.95 8.06
C GLN A 122 8.96 28.78 8.92
N ILE A 123 8.03 27.89 9.28
CA ILE A 123 8.33 26.66 10.03
C ILE A 123 9.10 25.67 9.14
N VAL A 124 8.71 25.53 7.87
CA VAL A 124 9.45 24.72 6.89
C VAL A 124 10.89 25.22 6.73
N ALA A 125 11.10 26.53 6.63
CA ALA A 125 12.43 27.11 6.52
C ALA A 125 13.28 26.87 7.79
N TYR A 126 12.68 26.97 8.97
CA TYR A 126 13.34 26.65 10.24
C TYR A 126 13.75 25.18 10.32
N ASP A 127 12.86 24.27 9.94
CA ASP A 127 13.12 22.83 9.99
C ASP A 127 14.19 22.40 8.97
N ALA A 128 14.19 23.00 7.78
CA ALA A 128 15.24 22.82 6.78
C ALA A 128 16.61 23.28 7.29
N ALA A 129 16.67 24.41 8.00
CA ALA A 129 17.91 24.94 8.57
C ALA A 129 18.41 24.13 9.78
N THR A 130 17.48 23.62 10.60
CA THR A 130 17.81 23.04 11.91
C THR A 130 17.98 21.53 11.87
N ASN A 131 17.13 20.84 11.12
CA ASN A 131 17.03 19.38 11.08
C ASN A 131 17.40 18.81 9.70
N GLN A 132 17.68 19.65 8.70
CA GLN A 132 17.94 19.26 7.31
C GLN A 132 16.80 18.44 6.69
N VAL A 133 15.57 18.66 7.16
CA VAL A 133 14.36 18.00 6.66
C VAL A 133 13.55 19.00 5.86
N TYR A 134 13.16 18.58 4.65
CA TYR A 134 12.45 19.44 3.71
C TYR A 134 10.98 19.01 3.62
N PHE A 135 10.13 19.69 4.39
CA PHE A 135 8.69 19.53 4.26
C PHE A 135 8.13 20.35 3.10
N THR A 136 7.11 19.81 2.43
CA THR A 136 6.19 20.67 1.67
C THR A 136 5.33 21.49 2.64
N VAL A 137 4.86 22.67 2.23
CA VAL A 137 3.98 23.51 3.08
C VAL A 137 2.73 22.75 3.52
N SER A 138 2.13 21.94 2.63
CA SER A 138 1.00 21.07 2.95
C SER A 138 1.38 19.94 3.91
N GLY A 139 2.57 19.35 3.75
CA GLY A 139 3.11 18.34 4.66
C GLY A 139 3.29 18.90 6.07
N MET A 140 3.89 20.09 6.20
CA MET A 140 4.04 20.78 7.48
C MET A 140 2.69 21.09 8.11
N HIS A 141 1.70 21.54 7.32
CA HIS A 141 0.35 21.76 7.83
C HIS A 141 -0.28 20.50 8.44
N LYS A 142 -0.20 19.38 7.71
CA LYS A 142 -0.69 18.07 8.19
C LYS A 142 0.04 17.61 9.45
N TRP A 143 1.35 17.85 9.49
CA TRP A 143 2.18 17.54 10.66
C TRP A 143 1.71 18.33 11.88
N LEU A 144 1.52 19.64 11.76
CA LEU A 144 1.03 20.50 12.85
C LEU A 144 -0.32 20.02 13.41
N ILE A 145 -1.29 19.71 12.53
CA ILE A 145 -2.60 19.18 12.94
C ILE A 145 -2.46 17.87 13.71
N ARG A 146 -1.63 16.94 13.22
CA ARG A 146 -1.38 15.65 13.88
C ARG A 146 -0.76 15.83 15.27
N HIS A 147 0.00 16.89 15.47
CA HIS A 147 0.64 17.22 16.75
C HIS A 147 -0.18 18.20 17.61
N GLY A 148 -1.44 18.46 17.26
CA GLY A 148 -2.36 19.27 18.07
C GLY A 148 -2.15 20.79 17.96
N PHE A 149 -1.29 21.26 17.05
CA PHE A 149 -1.13 22.68 16.80
C PHE A 149 -2.29 23.21 15.95
N SER A 150 -2.79 24.38 16.32
CA SER A 150 -3.86 25.08 15.60
C SER A 150 -3.50 26.55 15.43
N TYR A 151 -3.94 27.14 14.33
CA TYR A 151 -3.79 28.57 14.14
C TYR A 151 -4.75 29.34 15.03
N LYS A 152 -4.23 30.41 15.64
CA LYS A 152 -5.06 31.37 16.34
C LYS A 152 -5.87 32.16 15.31
N LYS A 153 -7.20 32.16 15.46
CA LYS A 153 -8.06 33.06 14.68
C LYS A 153 -7.65 34.50 14.98
N PRO A 154 -7.39 35.35 13.96
CA PRO A 154 -7.16 36.75 14.21
C PRO A 154 -8.41 37.31 14.90
N LYS A 155 -8.22 38.12 15.96
CA LYS A 155 -9.34 38.84 16.56
C LYS A 155 -9.88 39.78 15.48
N CYS A 156 -11.09 39.51 15.00
CA CYS A 156 -11.78 40.41 14.08
C CYS A 156 -11.85 41.78 14.76
N ARG A 157 -11.15 42.78 14.20
CA ARG A 157 -11.32 44.17 14.59
C ARG A 157 -12.69 44.58 14.06
N ARG A 158 -13.71 44.50 14.92
CA ARG A 158 -15.04 45.05 14.63
C ARG A 158 -14.83 46.56 14.44
N LEU A 159 -14.74 47.02 13.20
CA LEU A 159 -14.86 48.44 12.90
C LEU A 159 -16.33 48.77 13.20
N CYS A 160 -16.58 49.39 14.36
CA CYS A 160 -17.84 50.06 14.59
C CYS A 160 -17.93 51.20 13.57
N LEU A 161 -18.80 51.06 12.58
CA LEU A 161 -19.34 52.22 11.88
C LEU A 161 -20.39 52.79 12.83
N ASN A 162 -20.03 53.86 13.54
CA ASN A 162 -21.02 54.76 14.12
C ASN A 162 -21.73 55.45 12.94
N GLY A 163 -23.03 55.22 12.83
CA GLY A 163 -23.96 55.95 11.97
C GLY A 163 -25.23 56.18 12.77
#